data_AF-A0A7W7DKW0-F1
#
_entry.id   AF-A0A7W7DKW0-F1
#
_cell.length_a   1.000
_cell.length_b   1.000
_cell.length_c   1.000
_cell.angle_alpha   90.00
_cell.angle_beta   90.00
_cell.angle_gamma   90.00
#
_symmetry.space_group_name_H-M   'P 1'
#
loop_
_entity.id
_entity.type
_entity.pdbx_description
1 polymer ?
#
loop_
_entity_poly.entity_id
_entity_poly.type
_entity_poly.pdbx_seq_one_letter_code
_entity_poly.pdbx_strand_id
1 'polypeptide(L)'
;MRITEQQVVQAESRAVEQEGLRDAAAEALGANPYSDMAALRLTEVSQLAAQLRANARELRAAYTAQVEEERRRASRPVLEKAAAAEIGAAGVEMAERERDLVGALEGAQAALVQLVAATAAWNVAVEAHADVLGGAGLDIRGGDAGGDRTALGQARLKLDGRVLEPVNEGAVAAWVTRRVVESRVSERHHLLGALMGAAIAVEQGVPGVVAKVSAPDRVKAPARLQLADVLRGSK
;
A
#
# COMPACT_ATOMS: atom_id res chain seq x y z
N MET A 1 37.17 -10.14 -1.73
CA MET A 1 38.23 -10.95 -1.10
C MET A 1 37.56 -12.17 -0.46
N ARG A 2 38.03 -13.40 -0.71
CA ARG A 2 37.40 -14.64 -0.20
C ARG A 2 38.12 -15.06 1.07
N ILE A 3 37.41 -15.17 2.19
CA ILE A 3 38.00 -15.68 3.45
C ILE A 3 38.11 -17.20 3.30
N THR A 4 39.28 -17.74 3.63
CA THR A 4 39.53 -19.18 3.60
C THR A 4 39.44 -19.76 5.01
N GLU A 5 39.08 -21.04 5.11
CA GLU A 5 39.07 -21.75 6.41
C GLU A 5 40.45 -21.74 7.07
N GLN A 6 41.52 -21.85 6.28
CA GLN A 6 42.90 -21.76 6.79
C GLN A 6 43.20 -20.41 7.45
N GLN A 7 42.66 -19.30 6.93
CA GLN A 7 42.83 -17.97 7.54
C GLN A 7 42.07 -17.85 8.87
N VAL A 8 40.90 -18.46 8.98
CA VAL A 8 40.13 -18.51 10.24
C VAL A 8 40.87 -19.34 11.28
N VAL A 9 41.33 -20.55 10.91
CA VAL A 9 42.07 -21.45 11.81
C VAL A 9 43.37 -20.80 12.28
N GLN A 10 44.10 -20.09 11.40
CA GLN A 10 45.31 -19.36 11.79
C GLN A 10 45.01 -18.17 12.72
N ALA A 11 43.89 -17.46 12.53
CA ALA A 11 43.52 -16.37 13.41
C ALA A 11 43.08 -16.88 14.80
N GLU A 12 42.32 -17.98 14.84
CA GLU A 12 41.92 -18.66 16.07
C GLU A 12 43.14 -19.22 16.82
N SER A 13 44.09 -19.86 16.11
CA SER A 13 45.30 -20.41 16.74
C SER A 13 46.18 -19.32 17.37
N ARG A 14 46.38 -18.19 16.66
CA ARG A 14 47.13 -17.04 17.18
C ARG A 14 46.45 -16.39 18.39
N ALA A 15 45.12 -16.35 18.41
CA ALA A 15 44.39 -15.85 19.57
C ALA A 15 44.58 -16.75 20.80
N VAL A 16 44.55 -18.08 20.62
CA VAL A 16 44.78 -19.06 21.69
C VAL A 16 46.22 -18.99 22.22
N GLU A 17 47.21 -18.92 21.32
CA GLU A 17 48.63 -18.76 21.69
C GLU A 17 48.83 -17.51 22.55
N GLN A 18 48.21 -16.38 22.17
CA GLN A 18 48.30 -15.13 22.90
C GLN A 18 47.56 -15.15 24.25
N GLU A 19 46.44 -15.87 24.35
CA GLU A 19 45.76 -16.11 25.63
C GLU A 19 46.66 -16.90 26.60
N GLY A 20 47.38 -17.91 26.10
CA GLY A 20 48.38 -18.63 26.90
C GLY A 20 49.49 -17.72 27.45
N LEU A 21 49.95 -16.75 26.65
CA LEU A 21 50.92 -15.74 27.09
C LEU A 21 50.35 -14.76 28.12
N ARG A 22 49.07 -14.40 28.00
CA ARG A 22 48.37 -13.58 29.01
C ARG A 22 48.28 -14.32 30.33
N ASP A 23 47.91 -15.59 30.31
CA ASP A 23 47.75 -16.40 31.52
C ASP A 23 49.09 -16.58 32.23
N ALA A 24 50.17 -16.85 31.48
CA ALA A 24 51.53 -16.89 32.03
C ALA A 24 51.99 -15.54 32.62
N ALA A 25 51.63 -14.41 32.02
CA ALA A 25 51.92 -13.09 32.58
C ALA A 25 51.11 -12.78 33.85
N ALA A 26 49.87 -13.29 33.94
CA ALA A 26 49.03 -13.16 35.12
C ALA A 26 49.59 -13.96 36.30
N GLU A 27 50.06 -15.18 36.06
CA GLU A 27 50.76 -15.99 37.06
C GLU A 27 52.05 -15.30 37.56
N ALA A 28 52.83 -14.71 36.64
CA ALA A 28 54.05 -13.99 36.99
C ALA A 28 53.80 -12.74 37.85
N LEU A 29 52.72 -11.99 37.58
CA LEU A 29 52.30 -10.87 38.44
C LEU A 29 51.77 -11.37 39.79
N GLY A 30 51.03 -12.49 39.82
CA GLY A 30 50.58 -13.12 41.06
C GLY A 30 51.75 -13.54 41.96
N ALA A 31 52.86 -13.99 41.37
CA ALA A 31 54.09 -14.31 42.08
C ALA A 31 54.85 -13.06 42.57
N ASN A 32 54.71 -11.91 41.89
CA ASN A 32 55.37 -10.65 42.26
C ASN A 32 54.40 -9.44 42.20
N PRO A 33 53.49 -9.29 43.19
CA PRO A 33 52.35 -8.38 43.10
C PRO A 33 52.71 -6.88 42.99
N TYR A 34 53.89 -6.49 43.45
CA TYR A 34 54.36 -5.09 43.47
C TYR A 34 55.32 -4.76 42.33
N SER A 35 55.45 -5.64 41.33
CA SER A 35 56.33 -5.40 40.18
C SER A 35 55.62 -4.60 39.10
N ASP A 36 55.98 -3.33 38.94
CA ASP A 36 55.47 -2.45 37.89
C ASP A 36 55.73 -3.01 36.48
N MET A 37 56.88 -3.68 36.30
CA MET A 37 57.23 -4.33 35.02
C MET A 37 56.34 -5.53 34.71
N ALA A 38 55.97 -6.34 35.73
CA ALA A 38 55.05 -7.45 35.54
C ALA A 38 53.62 -6.94 35.24
N ALA A 39 53.20 -5.86 35.88
CA ALA A 39 51.91 -5.22 35.64
C ALA A 39 51.80 -4.61 34.23
N LEU A 40 52.84 -3.91 33.78
CA LEU A 40 52.92 -3.36 32.43
C LEU A 40 52.86 -4.49 31.38
N ARG A 41 53.65 -5.55 31.56
CA ARG A 41 53.67 -6.70 30.66
C ARG A 41 52.31 -7.38 30.57
N LEU A 42 51.64 -7.65 31.70
CA LEU A 42 50.30 -8.23 31.71
C LEU A 42 49.30 -7.35 30.95
N THR A 43 49.40 -6.03 31.10
CA THR A 43 48.53 -5.08 30.39
C THR A 43 48.72 -5.18 28.88
N GLU A 44 49.96 -5.19 28.40
CA GLU A 44 50.30 -5.31 26.97
C GLU A 44 49.81 -6.64 26.37
N VAL A 45 50.12 -7.78 27.01
CA VAL A 45 49.65 -9.07 26.51
C VAL A 45 48.13 -9.25 26.61
N SER A 46 47.48 -8.61 27.60
CA SER A 46 46.01 -8.62 27.71
C SER A 46 45.34 -7.83 26.59
N GLN A 47 45.88 -6.66 26.23
CA GLN A 47 45.37 -5.87 25.10
C GLN A 47 45.52 -6.62 23.78
N LEU A 48 46.68 -7.23 23.55
CA LEU A 48 46.94 -8.00 22.33
C LEU A 48 46.07 -9.26 22.27
N ALA A 49 45.89 -9.97 23.38
CA ALA A 49 44.99 -11.13 23.46
C ALA A 49 43.54 -10.74 23.13
N ALA A 50 43.05 -9.63 23.70
CA ALA A 50 41.70 -9.13 23.44
C ALA A 50 41.51 -8.77 21.96
N GLN A 51 42.49 -8.10 21.34
CA GLN A 51 42.44 -7.73 19.93
C GLN A 51 42.44 -8.96 19.01
N LEU A 52 43.32 -9.93 19.24
CA LEU A 52 43.40 -11.15 18.44
C LEU A 52 42.13 -12.01 18.58
N ARG A 53 41.55 -12.09 19.79
CA ARG A 53 40.28 -12.78 20.03
C ARG A 53 39.11 -12.12 19.29
N ALA A 54 39.05 -10.78 19.29
CA ALA A 54 38.03 -10.05 18.55
C ALA A 54 38.15 -10.29 17.04
N ASN A 55 39.36 -10.16 16.50
CA ASN A 55 39.65 -10.40 15.08
C ASN A 55 39.30 -11.84 14.65
N ALA A 56 39.63 -12.85 15.47
CA ALA A 56 39.30 -14.25 15.16
C ALA A 56 37.77 -14.49 15.12
N ARG A 57 37.01 -13.89 16.04
CA ARG A 57 35.54 -13.97 16.05
C ARG A 57 34.92 -13.32 14.82
N GLU A 58 35.39 -12.12 14.46
CA GLU A 58 34.91 -11.41 13.27
C GLU A 58 35.20 -12.19 11.99
N LEU A 59 36.41 -12.73 11.85
CA LEU A 59 36.79 -13.60 10.73
C LEU A 59 35.91 -14.85 10.65
N ARG A 60 35.62 -15.50 11.78
CA ARG A 60 34.74 -16.68 11.83
C ARG A 60 33.31 -16.35 11.43
N ALA A 61 32.76 -15.24 11.93
CA ALA A 61 31.42 -14.79 11.59
C ALA A 61 31.32 -14.44 10.09
N ALA A 62 32.29 -13.70 9.56
CA ALA A 62 32.35 -13.34 8.15
C ALA A 62 32.50 -14.56 7.23
N TYR A 63 33.34 -15.53 7.60
CA TYR A 63 33.49 -16.79 6.86
C TYR A 63 32.20 -17.61 6.86
N THR A 64 31.53 -17.72 8.01
CA THR A 64 30.26 -18.44 8.14
C THR A 64 29.18 -17.81 7.26
N ALA A 65 29.04 -16.48 7.30
CA ALA A 65 28.10 -15.75 6.44
C ALA A 65 28.42 -15.95 4.95
N GLN A 66 29.71 -15.95 4.58
CA GLN A 66 30.14 -16.21 3.20
C GLN A 66 29.76 -17.63 2.73
N VAL A 67 30.00 -18.65 3.56
CA VAL A 67 29.66 -20.05 3.25
C VAL A 67 28.14 -20.25 3.15
N GLU A 68 27.36 -19.63 4.04
CA GLU A 68 25.91 -19.67 3.96
C GLU A 68 25.37 -18.98 2.70
N GLU A 69 25.93 -17.84 2.32
CA GLU A 69 25.57 -17.13 1.09
C GLU A 69 25.95 -17.95 -0.15
N GLU A 70 27.12 -18.59 -0.17
CA GLU A 70 27.52 -19.51 -1.23
C GLU A 70 26.58 -20.72 -1.31
N ARG A 71 26.16 -21.29 -0.17
CA ARG A 71 25.17 -22.39 -0.13
C ARG A 71 23.80 -21.95 -0.62
N ARG A 72 23.32 -20.75 -0.22
CA ARG A 72 22.06 -20.17 -0.70
C ARG A 72 22.10 -19.92 -2.20
N ARG A 73 23.21 -19.39 -2.73
CA ARG A 73 23.40 -19.20 -4.17
C ARG A 73 23.44 -20.51 -4.94
N ALA A 74 24.04 -21.56 -4.37
CA ALA A 74 24.07 -22.89 -4.99
C ALA A 74 22.71 -23.60 -4.96
N SER A 75 21.89 -23.39 -3.92
CA SER A 75 20.56 -24.01 -3.79
C SER A 75 19.45 -23.24 -4.50
N ARG A 76 19.63 -21.94 -4.73
CA ARG A 76 18.64 -21.08 -5.39
C ARG A 76 18.20 -21.56 -6.78
N PRO A 77 19.09 -21.97 -7.71
CA PRO A 77 18.66 -22.49 -9.01
C PRO A 77 17.84 -23.78 -8.91
N VAL A 78 18.10 -24.61 -7.90
CA VAL A 78 17.36 -25.85 -7.66
C VAL A 78 15.95 -25.55 -7.14
N LEU A 79 15.84 -24.58 -6.21
CA LEU A 79 14.56 -24.10 -5.71
C LEU A 79 13.75 -23.38 -6.80
N GLU A 80 14.39 -22.54 -7.61
CA GLU A 80 13.77 -21.86 -8.75
C GLU A 80 13.31 -22.87 -9.82
N LYS A 81 14.09 -23.93 -10.09
CA LYS A 81 13.67 -25.00 -10.99
C LYS A 81 12.49 -25.80 -10.44
N ALA A 82 12.45 -26.05 -9.13
CA ALA A 82 11.31 -26.72 -8.48
C ALA A 82 10.05 -25.84 -8.49
N ALA A 83 10.20 -24.53 -8.32
CA ALA A 83 9.10 -23.55 -8.32
C ALA A 83 8.73 -23.02 -9.71
N ALA A 84 9.48 -23.35 -10.77
CA ALA A 84 9.30 -22.77 -12.10
C ALA A 84 7.89 -22.96 -12.65
N ALA A 85 7.27 -24.12 -12.39
CA ALA A 85 5.89 -24.40 -12.81
C ALA A 85 4.87 -23.50 -12.08
N GLU A 86 5.03 -23.29 -10.77
CA GLU A 86 4.17 -22.41 -9.97
C GLU A 86 4.37 -20.94 -10.35
N ILE A 87 5.61 -20.50 -10.59
CA ILE A 87 5.92 -19.15 -11.06
C ILE A 87 5.30 -18.91 -12.44
N GLY A 88 5.40 -19.89 -13.35
CA GLY A 88 4.77 -19.83 -14.67
C GLY A 88 3.24 -19.74 -14.58
N ALA A 89 2.62 -20.58 -13.74
CA ALA A 89 1.18 -20.57 -13.51
C ALA A 89 0.71 -19.23 -12.91
N ALA A 90 1.43 -18.70 -11.91
CA ALA A 90 1.17 -17.39 -11.33
C ALA A 90 1.32 -16.27 -12.37
N GLY A 91 2.31 -16.35 -13.27
CA GLY A 91 2.49 -15.39 -14.35
C GLY A 91 1.31 -15.35 -15.31
N VAL A 92 0.78 -16.52 -15.71
CA VAL A 92 -0.41 -16.61 -16.56
C VAL A 92 -1.65 -16.08 -15.82
N GLU A 93 -1.85 -16.50 -14.57
CA GLU A 93 -2.99 -16.02 -13.77
C GLU A 93 -2.95 -14.50 -13.60
N MET A 94 -1.80 -13.92 -13.25
CA MET A 94 -1.69 -12.47 -13.05
C MET A 94 -1.91 -11.70 -14.35
N ALA A 95 -1.44 -12.22 -15.49
CA ALA A 95 -1.72 -11.61 -16.80
C ALA A 95 -3.21 -11.63 -17.15
N GLU A 96 -3.94 -12.69 -16.81
CA GLU A 96 -5.40 -12.76 -16.97
C GLU A 96 -6.11 -11.77 -16.04
N ARG A 97 -5.72 -11.72 -14.76
CA ARG A 97 -6.27 -10.75 -13.79
C ARG A 97 -6.01 -9.31 -14.20
N GLU A 98 -4.83 -9.02 -14.76
CA GLU A 98 -4.49 -7.71 -15.28
C GLU A 98 -5.39 -7.34 -16.46
N ARG A 99 -5.61 -8.25 -17.41
CA ARG A 99 -6.54 -8.04 -18.52
C ARG A 99 -7.96 -7.78 -18.04
N ASP A 100 -8.45 -8.57 -17.09
CA ASP A 100 -9.78 -8.40 -16.50
C ASP A 100 -9.90 -7.04 -15.80
N LEU A 101 -8.85 -6.62 -15.09
CA LEU A 101 -8.79 -5.32 -14.43
C LEU A 101 -8.83 -4.17 -15.45
N VAL A 102 -8.02 -4.24 -16.51
CA VAL A 102 -8.01 -3.23 -17.58
C VAL A 102 -9.40 -3.14 -18.23
N GLY A 103 -10.02 -4.26 -18.58
CA GLY A 103 -11.37 -4.26 -19.15
C GLY A 103 -12.43 -3.67 -18.20
N ALA A 104 -12.33 -3.95 -16.89
CA ALA A 104 -13.20 -3.35 -15.89
C ALA A 104 -12.99 -1.83 -15.75
N LEU A 105 -11.73 -1.36 -15.83
CA LEU A 105 -11.40 0.06 -15.79
C LEU A 105 -11.94 0.80 -17.02
N GLU A 106 -11.78 0.24 -18.22
CA GLU A 106 -12.33 0.80 -19.45
C GLU A 106 -13.87 0.84 -19.40
N GLY A 107 -14.51 -0.21 -18.89
CA GLY A 107 -15.96 -0.24 -18.67
C GLY A 107 -16.42 0.85 -17.68
N ALA A 108 -15.69 1.06 -16.59
CA ALA A 108 -15.96 2.11 -15.63
C ALA A 108 -15.78 3.51 -16.23
N GLN A 109 -14.73 3.72 -17.04
CA GLN A 109 -14.51 4.98 -17.75
C GLN A 109 -15.66 5.28 -18.72
N ALA A 110 -16.08 4.31 -19.53
CA ALA A 110 -17.19 4.47 -20.45
C ALA A 110 -18.50 4.81 -19.72
N ALA A 111 -18.78 4.14 -18.59
CA ALA A 111 -19.95 4.43 -17.77
C ALA A 111 -19.90 5.83 -17.15
N LEU A 112 -18.73 6.30 -16.68
CA LEU A 112 -18.55 7.66 -16.18
C LEU A 112 -18.76 8.71 -17.27
N VAL A 113 -18.29 8.46 -18.50
CA VAL A 113 -18.55 9.35 -19.64
C VAL A 113 -20.05 9.47 -19.90
N GLN A 114 -20.79 8.34 -19.90
CA GLN A 114 -22.24 8.36 -20.07
C GLN A 114 -22.95 9.11 -18.93
N LEU A 115 -22.50 8.93 -17.69
CA LEU A 115 -23.05 9.63 -16.53
C LEU A 115 -22.85 11.15 -16.62
N VAL A 116 -21.65 11.58 -17.01
CA VAL A 116 -21.35 13.01 -17.20
C VAL A 116 -22.18 13.58 -18.35
N ALA A 117 -22.29 12.87 -19.49
CA ALA A 117 -23.09 13.30 -20.62
C ALA A 117 -24.58 13.43 -20.26
N ALA A 118 -25.15 12.48 -19.53
CA ALA A 118 -26.53 12.54 -19.07
C ALA A 118 -26.77 13.70 -18.09
N THR A 119 -25.81 13.95 -17.20
CA THR A 119 -25.90 15.07 -16.24
C THR A 119 -25.77 16.42 -16.94
N ALA A 120 -24.88 16.55 -17.92
CA ALA A 120 -24.77 17.75 -18.75
C ALA A 120 -26.06 18.00 -19.55
N ALA A 121 -26.65 16.96 -20.14
CA ALA A 121 -27.92 17.08 -20.85
C ALA A 121 -29.07 17.53 -19.93
N TRP A 122 -29.11 17.03 -18.69
CA TRP A 122 -30.04 17.51 -17.66
C TRP A 122 -29.85 19.00 -17.38
N ASN A 123 -28.62 19.44 -17.13
CA ASN A 123 -28.30 20.84 -16.85
C ASN A 123 -28.73 21.77 -18.00
N VAL A 124 -28.41 21.38 -19.24
CA VAL A 124 -28.82 22.11 -20.44
C VAL A 124 -30.35 22.20 -20.55
N ALA A 125 -31.07 21.11 -20.27
CA ALA A 125 -32.53 21.11 -20.30
C ALA A 125 -33.13 22.05 -19.24
N VAL A 126 -32.60 22.02 -18.01
CA VAL A 126 -33.03 22.91 -16.93
C VAL A 126 -32.80 24.38 -17.30
N GLU A 127 -31.62 24.72 -17.79
CA GLU A 127 -31.29 26.09 -18.23
C GLU A 127 -32.19 26.55 -19.37
N ALA A 128 -32.32 25.76 -20.43
CA ALA A 128 -33.12 26.11 -21.60
C ALA A 128 -34.60 26.34 -21.22
N HIS A 129 -35.18 25.46 -20.41
CA HIS A 129 -36.58 25.60 -20.00
C HIS A 129 -36.77 26.73 -18.98
N ALA A 130 -35.82 26.97 -18.08
CA ALA A 130 -35.88 28.11 -17.17
C ALA A 130 -35.84 29.45 -17.94
N ASP A 131 -34.97 29.56 -18.95
CA ASP A 131 -34.87 30.77 -19.78
C ASP A 131 -36.13 30.99 -20.62
N VAL A 132 -36.72 29.92 -21.18
CA VAL A 132 -37.98 30.01 -21.94
C VAL A 132 -39.14 30.48 -21.05
N LEU A 133 -39.31 29.89 -19.86
CA LEU A 133 -40.39 30.26 -18.95
C LEU A 133 -40.19 31.65 -18.34
N GLY A 134 -38.96 31.98 -17.92
CA GLY A 134 -38.60 33.29 -17.41
C GLY A 134 -38.78 34.38 -18.48
N GLY A 135 -38.38 34.11 -19.72
CA GLY A 135 -38.59 35.01 -20.87
C GLY A 135 -40.07 35.21 -21.22
N ALA A 136 -40.93 34.24 -20.92
CA ALA A 136 -42.38 34.35 -21.04
C ALA A 136 -43.05 35.08 -19.85
N GLY A 137 -42.27 35.53 -18.86
CA GLY A 137 -42.76 36.21 -17.66
C GLY A 137 -43.31 35.28 -16.57
N LEU A 138 -43.09 33.96 -16.70
CA LEU A 138 -43.49 32.96 -15.71
C LEU A 138 -42.38 32.76 -14.68
N ASP A 139 -42.41 33.54 -13.59
CA ASP A 139 -41.52 33.39 -12.43
C ASP A 139 -41.88 32.14 -11.61
N ILE A 140 -40.88 31.51 -11.00
CA ILE A 140 -41.00 30.37 -10.06
C ILE A 140 -41.95 30.68 -8.89
N ARG A 141 -42.13 31.96 -8.54
CA ARG A 141 -43.04 32.41 -7.47
C ARG A 141 -44.52 32.27 -7.85
N GLY A 142 -44.85 32.23 -9.14
CA GLY A 142 -46.21 32.06 -9.64
C GLY A 142 -46.51 30.60 -10.01
N GLY A 143 -47.74 30.16 -9.73
CA GLY A 143 -48.30 28.89 -10.26
C GLY A 143 -47.45 27.64 -10.02
N ASP A 144 -47.68 26.61 -10.83
CA ASP A 144 -46.99 25.31 -10.75
C ASP A 144 -45.79 25.19 -11.71
N ALA A 145 -45.64 26.13 -12.64
CA ALA A 145 -44.56 26.16 -13.62
C ALA A 145 -43.95 27.57 -13.73
N GLY A 146 -42.62 27.65 -13.78
CA GLY A 146 -41.91 28.91 -13.91
C GLY A 146 -40.39 28.72 -13.99
N GLY A 147 -39.68 29.74 -14.46
CA GLY A 147 -38.23 29.75 -14.60
C GLY A 147 -37.62 31.03 -14.07
N ASP A 148 -36.51 30.92 -13.35
CA ASP A 148 -35.70 32.08 -12.97
C ASP A 148 -34.21 31.74 -12.94
N ARG A 149 -33.40 32.78 -12.69
CA ARG A 149 -31.98 32.64 -12.36
C ARG A 149 -31.74 33.20 -10.97
N THR A 150 -30.96 32.50 -10.16
CA THR A 150 -30.54 32.97 -8.83
C THR A 150 -29.63 34.19 -8.94
N ALA A 151 -29.36 34.86 -7.81
CA ALA A 151 -28.38 35.94 -7.75
C ALA A 151 -26.95 35.53 -8.19
N LEU A 152 -26.65 34.23 -8.16
CA LEU A 152 -25.39 33.65 -8.63
C LEU A 152 -25.44 33.21 -10.10
N GLY A 153 -26.55 33.47 -10.80
CA GLY A 153 -26.75 33.13 -12.20
C GLY A 153 -27.16 31.67 -12.47
N GLN A 154 -27.38 30.86 -11.43
CA GLN A 154 -27.82 29.47 -11.57
C GLN A 154 -29.30 29.42 -11.97
N ALA A 155 -29.62 28.68 -13.03
CA ALA A 155 -31.00 28.48 -13.47
C ALA A 155 -31.80 27.68 -12.44
N ARG A 156 -33.08 28.00 -12.28
CA ARG A 156 -34.04 27.17 -11.56
C ARG A 156 -35.31 27.04 -12.36
N LEU A 157 -35.80 25.81 -12.43
CA LEU A 157 -36.99 25.44 -13.18
C LEU A 157 -38.01 24.85 -12.22
N LYS A 158 -39.17 25.50 -12.10
CA LYS A 158 -40.32 24.95 -11.38
C LYS A 158 -41.23 24.24 -12.38
N LEU A 159 -41.56 22.98 -12.10
CA LEU A 159 -42.53 22.18 -12.86
C LEU A 159 -43.35 21.33 -11.89
N ASP A 160 -44.67 21.33 -12.03
CA ASP A 160 -45.62 20.58 -11.19
C ASP A 160 -45.34 20.75 -9.69
N GLY A 161 -45.02 21.98 -9.27
CA GLY A 161 -44.72 22.32 -7.87
C GLY A 161 -43.33 21.88 -7.37
N ARG A 162 -42.47 21.32 -8.23
CA ARG A 162 -41.09 20.91 -7.88
C ARG A 162 -40.08 21.88 -8.48
N VAL A 163 -39.06 22.23 -7.71
CA VAL A 163 -37.93 23.04 -8.19
C VAL A 163 -36.80 22.10 -8.60
N LEU A 164 -36.34 22.28 -9.83
CA LEU A 164 -35.22 21.58 -10.45
C LEU A 164 -34.09 22.57 -10.63
N GLU A 165 -32.87 22.14 -10.27
CA GLU A 165 -31.67 22.95 -10.37
C GLU A 165 -30.58 22.16 -11.11
N PRO A 166 -29.62 22.86 -11.76
CA PRO A 166 -28.42 22.23 -12.30
C PRO A 166 -27.63 21.51 -11.20
N VAL A 167 -27.01 20.39 -11.56
CA VAL A 167 -26.19 19.58 -10.65
C VAL A 167 -24.76 19.49 -11.19
N ASN A 168 -23.78 19.59 -10.31
CA ASN A 168 -22.38 19.41 -10.70
C ASN A 168 -22.11 17.95 -11.13
N GLU A 169 -21.63 17.76 -12.36
CA GLU A 169 -21.40 16.45 -12.97
C GLU A 169 -20.36 15.63 -12.20
N GLY A 170 -19.31 16.29 -11.71
CA GLY A 170 -18.27 15.68 -10.88
C GLY A 170 -18.82 15.23 -9.51
N ALA A 171 -19.76 15.99 -8.95
CA ALA A 171 -20.41 15.63 -7.69
C ALA A 171 -21.31 14.39 -7.84
N VAL A 172 -22.02 14.24 -8.97
CA VAL A 172 -22.80 13.03 -9.28
C VAL A 172 -21.88 11.80 -9.39
N ALA A 173 -20.75 11.93 -10.08
CA ALA A 173 -19.76 10.85 -10.18
C ALA A 173 -19.17 10.47 -8.80
N ALA A 174 -18.85 11.46 -7.97
CA ALA A 174 -18.37 11.24 -6.59
C ALA A 174 -19.41 10.54 -5.71
N TRP A 175 -20.69 10.94 -5.83
CA TRP A 175 -21.80 10.33 -5.12
C TRP A 175 -21.99 8.85 -5.50
N VAL A 176 -22.01 8.51 -6.80
CA VAL A 176 -22.10 7.12 -7.27
C VAL A 176 -20.90 6.30 -6.78
N THR A 177 -19.70 6.85 -6.89
CA THR A 177 -18.46 6.19 -6.44
C THR A 177 -18.49 5.90 -4.94
N ARG A 178 -18.95 6.85 -4.12
CA ARG A 178 -19.10 6.66 -2.67
C ARG A 178 -20.00 5.47 -2.34
N ARG A 179 -21.15 5.34 -3.01
CA ARG A 179 -22.09 4.22 -2.79
C ARG A 179 -21.50 2.87 -3.17
N VAL A 180 -20.69 2.82 -4.24
CA VAL A 180 -19.96 1.60 -4.63
C VAL A 180 -18.91 1.24 -3.59
N VAL A 181 -18.12 2.20 -3.11
CA VAL A 181 -17.09 1.96 -2.08
C VAL A 181 -17.73 1.48 -0.77
N GLU A 182 -18.83 2.11 -0.35
CA GLU A 182 -19.56 1.76 0.87
C GLU A 182 -20.13 0.34 0.81
N SER A 183 -20.61 -0.10 -0.36
CA SER A 183 -21.21 -1.42 -0.54
C SER A 183 -20.21 -2.55 -0.84
N ARG A 184 -19.06 -2.25 -1.46
CA ARG A 184 -18.12 -3.27 -1.96
C ARG A 184 -16.79 -3.35 -1.23
N VAL A 185 -16.38 -2.30 -0.50
CA VAL A 185 -15.06 -2.25 0.13
C VAL A 185 -15.18 -2.30 1.65
N SER A 186 -15.68 -1.23 2.27
CA SER A 186 -15.88 -1.13 3.71
C SER A 186 -16.56 0.19 4.05
N GLU A 187 -17.47 0.16 5.04
CA GLU A 187 -18.10 1.35 5.63
C GLU A 187 -17.06 2.27 6.34
N ARG A 188 -15.83 1.79 6.55
CA ARG A 188 -14.71 2.57 7.14
C ARG A 188 -13.63 2.96 6.14
N HIS A 189 -13.87 2.80 4.84
CA HIS A 189 -12.86 3.11 3.83
C HIS A 189 -12.60 4.63 3.76
N HIS A 190 -11.33 5.04 3.74
CA HIS A 190 -10.93 6.46 3.78
C HIS A 190 -11.51 7.29 2.60
N LEU A 191 -11.70 6.66 1.43
CA LEU A 191 -12.35 7.30 0.27
C LEU A 191 -13.77 7.79 0.57
N LEU A 192 -14.48 7.18 1.52
CA LEU A 192 -15.82 7.65 1.89
C LEU A 192 -15.78 9.07 2.45
N GLY A 193 -14.78 9.38 3.29
CA GLY A 193 -14.57 10.73 3.82
C GLY A 193 -14.18 11.73 2.73
N ALA A 194 -13.30 11.32 1.80
CA ALA A 194 -12.85 12.16 0.69
C ALA A 194 -13.99 12.54 -0.27
N LEU A 195 -14.96 11.64 -0.49
CA LEU A 195 -16.09 11.86 -1.40
C LEU A 195 -17.33 12.48 -0.72
N MET A 196 -17.32 12.61 0.61
CA MET A 196 -18.50 12.96 1.40
C MET A 196 -19.08 14.33 1.04
N GLY A 197 -18.24 15.37 0.90
CA GLY A 197 -18.72 16.73 0.62
C GLY A 197 -19.47 16.84 -0.71
N ALA A 198 -18.91 16.24 -1.76
CA ALA A 198 -19.54 16.21 -3.08
C ALA A 198 -20.82 15.35 -3.10
N ALA A 199 -20.82 14.24 -2.37
CA ALA A 199 -21.98 13.36 -2.27
C ALA A 199 -23.16 14.03 -1.54
N ILE A 200 -22.90 14.74 -0.43
CA ILE A 200 -23.93 15.47 0.32
C ILE A 200 -24.59 16.54 -0.55
N ALA A 201 -23.82 17.25 -1.38
CA ALA A 201 -24.35 18.26 -2.29
C ALA A 201 -25.39 17.68 -3.26
N VAL A 202 -25.17 16.45 -3.76
CA VAL A 202 -26.12 15.75 -4.63
C VAL A 202 -27.35 15.25 -3.84
N GLU A 203 -27.13 14.68 -2.65
CA GLU A 203 -28.20 14.19 -1.76
C GLU A 203 -29.18 15.29 -1.34
N GLN A 204 -28.66 16.49 -1.10
CA GLN A 204 -29.46 17.66 -0.72
C GLN A 204 -30.00 18.44 -1.92
N GLY A 205 -29.25 18.52 -3.02
CA GLY A 205 -29.60 19.31 -4.19
C GLY A 205 -30.63 18.64 -5.10
N VAL A 206 -30.61 17.30 -5.23
CA VAL A 206 -31.56 16.55 -6.08
C VAL A 206 -32.14 15.31 -5.39
N PRO A 207 -32.83 15.47 -4.25
CA PRO A 207 -33.34 14.36 -3.44
C PRO A 207 -34.31 13.45 -4.23
N GLY A 208 -35.07 14.02 -5.17
CA GLY A 208 -36.01 13.26 -6.01
C GLY A 208 -35.34 12.33 -7.03
N VAL A 209 -34.10 12.62 -7.44
CA VAL A 209 -33.30 11.73 -8.29
C VAL A 209 -32.66 10.65 -7.42
N VAL A 210 -32.05 11.07 -6.31
CA VAL A 210 -31.38 10.18 -5.35
C VAL A 210 -32.31 9.08 -4.83
N ALA A 211 -33.55 9.43 -4.49
CA ALA A 211 -34.56 8.47 -4.02
C ALA A 211 -34.93 7.38 -5.04
N LYS A 212 -34.70 7.62 -6.34
CA LYS A 212 -35.03 6.69 -7.43
C LYS A 212 -33.89 5.74 -7.78
N VAL A 213 -32.67 6.01 -7.33
CA VAL A 213 -31.50 5.19 -7.67
C VAL A 213 -31.27 4.11 -6.61
N SER A 214 -31.48 2.85 -7.01
CA SER A 214 -31.27 1.68 -6.17
C SER A 214 -29.85 1.60 -5.58
N ALA A 215 -29.74 1.03 -4.38
CA ALA A 215 -28.44 0.78 -3.76
C ALA A 215 -27.69 -0.35 -4.48
N PRO A 216 -26.36 -0.27 -4.62
CA PRO A 216 -25.58 -1.37 -5.14
C PRO A 216 -25.62 -2.57 -4.18
N ASP A 217 -25.59 -3.78 -4.73
CA ASP A 217 -25.52 -5.01 -3.92
C ASP A 217 -24.27 -5.02 -3.02
N ARG A 218 -24.46 -5.38 -1.75
CA ARG A 218 -23.36 -5.53 -0.78
C ARG A 218 -22.62 -6.84 -1.04
N VAL A 219 -21.29 -6.80 -1.11
CA VAL A 219 -20.46 -8.00 -1.24
C VAL A 219 -19.54 -8.16 -0.02
N LYS A 220 -19.45 -9.38 0.50
CA LYS A 220 -18.43 -9.72 1.50
C LYS A 220 -17.07 -9.74 0.82
N ALA A 221 -16.11 -8.98 1.36
CA ALA A 221 -14.75 -8.98 0.86
C ALA A 221 -14.18 -10.42 0.78
N PRO A 222 -13.42 -10.76 -0.28
CA PRO A 222 -12.83 -12.09 -0.42
C PRO A 222 -11.90 -12.40 0.76
N ALA A 223 -11.88 -13.66 1.17
CA ALA A 223 -10.98 -14.14 2.22
C ALA A 223 -9.53 -13.93 1.76
N ARG A 224 -8.68 -13.38 2.65
CA ARG A 224 -7.25 -13.22 2.37
C ARG A 224 -6.61 -14.60 2.26
N LEU A 225 -5.82 -14.82 1.20
CA LEU A 225 -4.96 -15.99 1.08
C LEU A 225 -4.07 -16.10 2.32
N GLN A 226 -4.20 -17.19 3.07
CA GLN A 226 -3.34 -17.46 4.21
C GLN A 226 -2.13 -18.28 3.75
N LEU A 227 -0.94 -17.95 4.25
CA LEU A 227 0.28 -18.71 4.01
C LEU A 227 0.11 -20.21 4.37
N ALA A 228 -0.75 -20.49 5.35
CA ALA A 228 -1.08 -21.84 5.78
C ALA A 228 -1.88 -22.67 4.75
N ASP A 229 -2.53 -22.02 3.79
CA ASP A 229 -3.30 -22.68 2.73
C ASP A 229 -2.39 -23.01 1.53
N VAL A 230 -1.44 -22.12 1.23
CA VAL A 230 -0.39 -22.35 0.22
C VAL A 230 0.49 -23.54 0.61
N LEU A 231 0.87 -23.65 1.88
CA LEU A 231 1.75 -24.72 2.37
C LEU A 231 1.06 -26.10 2.50
N ARG A 232 -0.28 -26.16 2.47
CA ARG A 232 -1.02 -27.44 2.51
C ARG A 232 -1.23 -28.06 1.13
N GLY A 233 -1.10 -27.29 0.06
CA GLY A 233 -1.31 -27.76 -1.32
C GLY A 233 -0.13 -28.53 -1.94
N SER A 234 1.06 -28.49 -1.34
CA SER A 234 2.29 -29.12 -1.89
C SER A 234 2.60 -30.53 -1.34
N LYS A 235 1.57 -31.33 -1.00
CA LYS A 235 1.75 -32.73 -0.58
C LYS A 235 1.27 -33.72 -1.63
#